data_AF-A0A2V8FSX9-F1
#
_entry.id   AF-A0A2V8FSX9-F1
#
_cell.length_a   1.000
_cell.length_b   1.000
_cell.length_c   1.000
_cell.angle_alpha   90.00
_cell.angle_beta   90.00
_cell.angle_gamma   90.00
#
_symmetry.space_group_name_H-M   'P 1'
#
loop_
_entity.id
_entity.type
_entity.pdbx_description
1 polymer ?
#
loop_
_entity_poly.entity_id
_entity_poly.type
_entity_poly.pdbx_seq_one_letter_code
_entity_poly.pdbx_strand_id
1 'polypeptide(L)'
;STTGFNGEKPLQKFNTGGGGMGGMVIRMGGPGGRVTTTPGQKLSPEEQQKVDRAMVRAARVDLSRLMLGWFAMTHPQVPAEYSYAGEAESPDGKAYVIDAMDADGFAARLFIDERTHLPLMVTYRAPQPRIVTAGGPGGAAGGGPQMGTTGGARPAAPPTPPTEEERRKMREEADRQLQELQKQPPAMADYTLYFEDWQDGDGIKFPRKIRRAMAGTTSEEWTVTKVKVNPTIDPKKFAVEG
;
A
#
# COMPACT_ATOMS: atom_id res chain seq x y z
N SER A 1 -15.58 -3.99 6.01
CA SER A 1 -14.36 -4.22 6.79
C SER A 1 -13.68 -2.88 6.99
N THR A 2 -13.47 -2.48 8.25
CA THR A 2 -12.81 -1.21 8.59
C THR A 2 -11.30 -1.42 8.55
N THR A 3 -10.58 -0.56 7.82
CA THR A 3 -9.13 -0.59 7.68
C THR A 3 -8.53 0.61 8.42
N GLY A 4 -7.32 0.48 9.00
CA GLY A 4 -6.65 1.59 9.71
C GLY A 4 -6.11 1.20 11.09
N PHE A 5 -5.92 2.20 11.95
CA PHE A 5 -5.40 2.04 13.31
C PHE A 5 -6.04 3.05 14.28
N ASN A 6 -6.09 2.73 15.58
CA ASN A 6 -6.68 3.58 16.63
C ASN A 6 -5.65 4.35 17.46
N GLY A 7 -4.52 4.69 16.84
CA GLY A 7 -3.33 5.20 17.52
C GLY A 7 -2.31 4.08 17.75
N GLU A 8 -2.63 3.09 18.57
CA GLU A 8 -1.65 2.05 19.00
C GLU A 8 -1.83 0.70 18.34
N LYS A 9 -3.04 0.37 17.88
CA LYS A 9 -3.38 -0.94 17.34
C LYS A 9 -4.01 -0.84 15.96
N PRO A 10 -3.81 -1.84 15.09
CA PRO A 10 -4.56 -1.94 13.86
C PRO A 10 -6.05 -2.19 14.17
N LEU A 11 -6.94 -1.60 13.38
CA LEU A 11 -8.39 -1.85 13.45
C LEU A 11 -8.75 -3.21 12.84
N GLN A 12 -7.91 -3.73 11.96
CA GLN A 12 -8.06 -5.04 11.35
C GLN A 12 -7.43 -6.10 12.25
N LYS A 13 -8.16 -7.17 12.55
CA LYS A 13 -7.54 -8.39 13.03
C LYS A 13 -6.83 -9.05 11.85
N PHE A 14 -5.53 -9.23 11.94
CA PHE A 14 -4.79 -10.05 10.99
C PHE A 14 -5.22 -11.51 11.23
N ASN A 15 -6.28 -11.96 10.56
CA ASN A 15 -6.74 -13.33 10.66
C ASN A 15 -6.04 -14.17 9.58
N THR A 16 -5.11 -15.01 10.03
CA THR A 16 -4.39 -15.99 9.20
C THR A 16 -5.14 -17.31 9.11
N GLY A 17 -6.25 -17.42 9.85
CA GLY A 17 -7.15 -18.56 9.87
C GLY A 17 -8.36 -18.32 8.97
N GLY A 18 -8.29 -18.84 7.74
CA GLY A 18 -9.41 -18.81 6.82
C GLY A 18 -9.10 -19.48 5.50
N GLY A 19 -8.90 -20.80 5.54
CA GLY A 19 -8.96 -21.64 4.34
C GLY A 19 -10.38 -21.61 3.76
N GLY A 20 -10.70 -20.56 3.01
CA GLY A 20 -11.89 -20.46 2.18
C GLY A 20 -11.55 -20.87 0.76
N MET A 21 -12.35 -21.77 0.21
CA MET A 21 -12.19 -22.38 -1.10
C MET A 21 -12.35 -21.34 -2.22
N GLY A 22 -11.24 -20.70 -2.59
CA GLY A 22 -11.13 -19.72 -3.68
C GLY A 22 -9.72 -19.13 -3.64
N GLY A 23 -8.98 -19.22 -4.75
CA GLY A 23 -7.52 -18.99 -4.82
C GLY A 23 -7.00 -17.88 -3.89
N MET A 24 -6.07 -18.26 -3.01
CA MET A 24 -5.51 -17.35 -2.02
C MET A 24 -4.51 -16.41 -2.69
N VAL A 25 -4.88 -15.13 -2.79
CA VAL A 25 -3.97 -14.06 -3.24
C VAL A 25 -3.27 -13.48 -2.02
N ILE A 26 -1.98 -13.76 -1.87
CA ILE A 26 -1.16 -13.13 -0.82
C ILE A 26 -0.48 -11.91 -1.44
N ARG A 27 -0.93 -10.70 -1.06
CA ARG A 27 -0.22 -9.45 -1.36
C ARG A 27 0.92 -9.26 -0.36
N MET A 28 2.15 -9.34 -0.83
CA MET A 28 3.36 -9.13 -0.05
C MET A 28 3.96 -7.76 -0.38
N GLY A 29 4.20 -6.91 0.63
CA GLY A 29 4.97 -5.67 0.45
C GLY A 29 4.21 -4.46 -0.13
N GLY A 30 2.88 -4.41 -0.01
CA GLY A 30 2.10 -3.19 -0.25
C GLY A 30 1.93 -2.31 1.00
N PRO A 31 1.28 -1.13 0.86
CA PRO A 31 0.88 -0.28 1.99
C PRO A 31 0.02 -1.11 2.94
N GLY A 32 0.49 -1.40 4.15
CA GLY A 32 -0.14 -2.38 5.06
C GLY A 32 0.79 -3.29 5.85
N GLY A 33 2.11 -3.21 5.64
CA GLY A 33 3.09 -3.88 6.51
C GLY A 33 3.23 -5.38 6.24
N ARG A 34 4.42 -5.90 6.58
CA ARG A 34 4.84 -7.28 6.36
C ARG A 34 4.27 -8.17 7.45
N VAL A 35 3.43 -9.14 7.09
CA VAL A 35 3.12 -10.26 7.99
C VAL A 35 3.25 -11.58 7.25
N THR A 36 4.33 -12.28 7.58
CA THR A 36 4.53 -13.69 7.24
C THR A 36 4.04 -14.50 8.42
N THR A 37 2.95 -15.24 8.23
CA THR A 37 2.59 -16.35 9.12
C THR A 37 2.37 -17.56 8.27
N THR A 38 2.92 -18.70 8.68
CA THR A 38 2.50 -20.00 8.19
C THR A 38 0.97 -20.12 8.36
N PRO A 39 0.21 -20.49 7.32
CA PRO A 39 -1.22 -20.72 7.46
C PRO A 39 -1.51 -21.69 8.61
N GLY A 40 -2.28 -21.27 9.61
CA GLY A 40 -2.71 -22.11 10.73
C GLY A 40 -1.88 -22.02 12.02
N GLN A 41 -0.75 -21.31 12.07
CA GLN A 41 0.00 -21.10 13.31
C GLN A 41 -0.50 -19.84 14.04
N LYS A 42 -1.01 -19.99 15.27
CA LYS A 42 -1.30 -18.84 16.15
C LYS A 42 0.03 -18.21 16.57
N LEU A 43 0.20 -16.93 16.29
CA LEU A 43 1.33 -16.12 16.78
C LEU A 43 1.31 -16.12 18.32
N SER A 44 2.49 -16.19 18.94
CA SER A 44 2.58 -15.92 20.38
C SER A 44 2.16 -14.47 20.67
N PRO A 45 1.73 -14.14 21.90
CA PRO A 45 1.34 -12.78 22.25
C PRO A 45 2.41 -11.73 21.96
N GLU A 46 3.69 -12.06 22.19
CA GLU A 46 4.81 -11.15 21.92
C GLU A 46 5.04 -10.95 20.41
N GLU A 47 4.93 -12.00 19.61
CA GLU A 47 5.05 -11.90 18.15
C GLU A 47 3.89 -11.10 17.55
N GLN A 48 2.67 -11.31 18.05
CA GLN A 48 1.50 -10.53 17.64
C GLN A 48 1.70 -9.04 17.94
N GLN A 49 2.21 -8.68 19.12
CA GLN A 49 2.49 -7.28 19.45
C GLN A 49 3.55 -6.65 18.53
N LYS A 50 4.59 -7.42 18.14
CA LYS A 50 5.59 -6.95 17.17
C LYS A 50 4.98 -6.70 15.80
N VAL A 51 4.11 -7.60 15.36
CA VAL A 51 3.36 -7.47 14.10
C VAL A 51 2.46 -6.24 14.13
N ASP A 52 1.65 -6.07 15.17
CA ASP A 52 0.74 -4.94 15.32
C ASP A 52 1.49 -3.60 15.30
N ARG A 53 2.61 -3.52 16.04
CA ARG A 53 3.48 -2.34 16.05
C ARG A 53 4.02 -2.03 14.65
N ALA A 54 4.48 -3.05 13.92
CA ALA A 54 5.00 -2.87 12.57
C ALA A 54 3.91 -2.41 11.59
N MET A 55 2.69 -2.94 11.70
CA MET A 55 1.53 -2.52 10.90
C MET A 55 1.16 -1.05 11.17
N VAL A 56 1.05 -0.67 12.44
CA VAL A 56 0.72 0.71 12.83
C VAL A 56 1.80 1.67 12.36
N ARG A 57 3.08 1.31 12.49
CA ARG A 57 4.18 2.12 11.96
C ARG A 57 4.08 2.28 10.44
N ALA A 58 3.85 1.20 9.71
CA ALA A 58 3.69 1.26 8.25
C ALA A 58 2.52 2.17 7.84
N ALA A 59 1.37 2.03 8.52
CA ALA A 59 0.21 2.89 8.27
C ALA A 59 0.48 4.37 8.57
N ARG A 60 1.22 4.68 9.64
CA ARG A 60 1.64 6.06 9.96
C ARG A 60 2.57 6.63 8.89
N VAL A 61 3.51 5.84 8.38
CA VAL A 61 4.42 6.23 7.29
C VAL A 61 3.64 6.49 6.00
N ASP A 62 2.70 5.62 5.65
CA ASP A 62 1.86 5.79 4.45
C ASP A 62 0.96 7.03 4.58
N LEU A 63 0.32 7.21 5.73
CA LEU A 63 -0.46 8.42 6.03
C LEU A 63 0.40 9.68 5.98
N SER A 64 1.65 9.62 6.45
CA SER A 64 2.56 10.77 6.43
C SER A 64 2.87 11.25 5.02
N ARG A 65 2.92 10.36 4.02
CA ARG A 65 3.11 10.75 2.61
C ARG A 65 1.91 11.51 2.06
N LEU A 66 0.70 11.09 2.42
CA LEU A 66 -0.54 11.78 2.07
C LEU A 66 -0.64 13.13 2.79
N MET A 67 -0.37 13.15 4.11
CA MET A 67 -0.37 14.37 4.91
C MET A 67 0.66 15.37 4.41
N LEU A 68 1.83 14.91 3.96
CA LEU A 68 2.88 15.79 3.45
C LEU A 68 2.39 16.57 2.22
N GLY A 69 1.70 15.91 1.29
CA GLY A 69 1.16 16.57 0.09
C GLY A 69 -0.16 17.32 0.33
N TRP A 70 -0.72 17.27 1.53
CA TRP A 70 -1.94 18.01 1.86
C TRP A 70 -1.65 19.18 2.80
N PHE A 71 -0.88 18.94 3.85
CA PHE A 71 -0.65 19.85 4.97
C PHE A 71 0.82 20.23 5.15
N ALA A 72 1.71 19.81 4.24
CA ALA A 72 3.16 20.02 4.35
C ALA A 72 3.77 19.50 5.67
N MET A 73 3.14 18.48 6.26
CA MET A 73 3.58 17.87 7.52
C MET A 73 3.39 16.36 7.53
N THR A 74 4.14 15.67 8.37
CA THR A 74 4.05 14.23 8.60
C THR A 74 3.21 13.92 9.84
N HIS A 75 2.88 12.65 10.06
CA HIS A 75 2.19 12.23 11.27
C HIS A 75 3.08 12.51 12.50
N PRO A 76 2.56 12.96 13.65
CA PRO A 76 3.39 13.30 14.84
C PRO A 76 4.26 12.17 15.43
N GLN A 77 4.07 10.96 14.94
CA GLN A 77 4.84 9.76 15.33
C GLN A 77 5.82 9.31 14.24
N VAL A 78 5.99 10.13 13.22
CA VAL A 78 6.99 10.06 12.14
C VAL A 78 7.64 11.44 12.13
N PRO A 79 8.54 11.74 13.08
CA PRO A 79 9.04 13.10 13.30
C PRO A 79 10.04 13.48 12.20
N ALA A 80 9.54 13.80 11.02
CA ALA A 80 10.38 14.18 9.89
C ALA A 80 11.00 15.57 10.13
N GLU A 81 12.28 15.69 9.81
CA GLU A 81 12.99 16.94 9.62
C GLU A 81 12.82 17.41 8.17
N TYR A 82 12.74 18.72 7.98
CA TYR A 82 12.47 19.35 6.70
C TYR A 82 13.64 20.23 6.28
N SER A 83 14.09 20.08 5.04
CA SER A 83 15.15 20.90 4.47
C SER A 83 14.80 21.37 3.07
N TYR A 84 15.21 22.59 2.74
CA TYR A 84 15.07 23.12 1.40
C TYR A 84 16.09 22.47 0.47
N ALA A 85 15.60 21.75 -0.53
CA ALA A 85 16.42 21.01 -1.49
C ALA A 85 16.63 21.77 -2.82
N GLY A 86 16.06 22.97 -2.96
CA GLY A 86 16.19 23.84 -4.13
C GLY A 86 14.90 23.99 -4.92
N GLU A 87 15.04 24.31 -6.20
CA GLU A 87 13.94 24.51 -7.14
C GLU A 87 13.95 23.42 -8.21
N ALA A 88 12.76 23.05 -8.67
CA ALA A 88 12.55 22.20 -9.83
C ALA A 88 11.73 22.94 -10.88
N GLU A 89 12.11 22.79 -12.15
CA GLU A 89 11.42 23.41 -13.28
C GLU A 89 10.91 22.33 -14.24
N SER A 90 9.69 22.50 -14.72
CA SER A 90 9.05 21.68 -15.74
C SER A 90 8.34 22.59 -16.76
N PRO A 91 7.88 22.05 -17.89
CA PRO A 91 7.04 22.81 -18.82
C PRO A 91 5.78 23.41 -18.19
N ASP A 92 5.29 22.83 -17.09
CA ASP A 92 4.08 23.26 -16.38
C ASP A 92 4.35 24.36 -15.34
N GLY A 93 5.62 24.64 -15.03
CA GLY A 93 6.03 25.70 -14.10
C GLY A 93 7.21 25.33 -13.21
N LYS A 94 7.37 26.12 -12.14
CA LYS A 94 8.44 25.97 -11.15
C LYS A 94 7.89 25.55 -9.80
N ALA A 95 8.68 24.78 -9.06
CA ALA A 95 8.34 24.30 -7.75
C ALA A 95 9.51 24.39 -6.77
N TYR A 96 9.21 24.78 -5.54
CA TYR A 96 10.12 24.57 -4.42
C TYR A 96 10.14 23.11 -4.04
N VAL A 97 11.33 22.61 -3.71
CA VAL A 97 11.56 21.23 -3.33
C VAL A 97 11.96 21.18 -1.87
N ILE A 98 11.20 20.44 -1.07
CA ILE A 98 11.47 20.19 0.34
C ILE A 98 11.75 18.71 0.53
N ASP A 99 12.92 18.37 1.06
CA ASP A 99 13.21 17.01 1.51
C ASP A 99 12.66 16.83 2.94
N ALA A 100 11.99 15.70 3.18
CA ALA A 100 11.44 15.31 4.46
C ALA A 100 11.99 13.93 4.85
N MET A 101 12.74 13.86 5.95
CA MET A 101 13.41 12.63 6.39
C MET A 101 13.27 12.42 7.90
N ASP A 102 13.14 11.18 8.37
CA ASP A 102 13.23 10.85 9.80
C ASP A 102 14.41 9.90 10.08
N ALA A 103 14.76 9.76 11.36
CA ALA A 103 15.84 8.86 11.80
C ALA A 103 15.52 7.37 11.59
N ASP A 104 14.26 7.05 11.36
CA ASP A 104 13.71 5.70 11.27
C ASP A 104 13.61 5.20 9.81
N GLY A 105 14.03 6.01 8.84
CA GLY A 105 14.10 5.67 7.41
C GLY A 105 12.91 6.13 6.58
N PHE A 106 12.04 7.01 7.10
CA PHE A 106 11.14 7.80 6.28
C PHE A 106 11.97 8.76 5.42
N ALA A 107 11.71 8.77 4.11
CA ALA A 107 12.28 9.73 3.19
C ALA A 107 11.27 10.01 2.07
N ALA A 108 10.97 11.28 1.86
CA ALA A 108 10.10 11.76 0.81
C ALA A 108 10.52 13.16 0.38
N ARG A 109 10.09 13.56 -0.81
CA ARG A 109 10.30 14.90 -1.34
C ARG A 109 8.97 15.53 -1.69
N LEU A 110 8.71 16.71 -1.15
CA LEU A 110 7.53 17.51 -1.40
C LEU A 110 7.86 18.59 -2.43
N PHE A 111 7.05 18.68 -3.48
CA PHE A 111 7.11 19.73 -4.49
C PHE A 111 5.95 20.69 -4.29
N ILE A 112 6.25 21.98 -4.16
CA ILE A 112 5.28 23.04 -3.90
C ILE A 112 5.35 24.02 -5.06
N ASP A 113 4.22 24.29 -5.71
CA ASP A 113 4.14 25.26 -6.81
C ASP A 113 4.61 26.64 -6.35
N GLU A 114 5.56 27.25 -7.06
CA GLU A 114 6.15 28.53 -6.67
C GLU A 114 5.12 29.68 -6.65
N ARG A 115 4.13 29.64 -7.55
CA ARG A 115 3.16 30.72 -7.70
C ARG A 115 2.02 30.62 -6.68
N THR A 116 1.42 29.44 -6.57
CA THR A 116 0.23 29.20 -5.75
C THR A 116 0.57 28.75 -4.33
N HIS A 117 1.81 28.33 -4.09
CA HIS A 117 2.29 27.77 -2.82
C HIS A 117 1.51 26.51 -2.40
N LEU A 118 0.87 25.83 -3.35
CA LEU A 118 0.11 24.61 -3.12
C LEU A 118 0.99 23.39 -3.43
N PRO A 119 0.87 22.29 -2.66
CA PRO A 119 1.53 21.04 -2.98
C PRO A 119 1.11 20.52 -4.37
N LEU A 120 2.12 20.17 -5.17
CA LEU A 120 1.94 19.56 -6.49
C LEU A 120 2.07 18.04 -6.41
N MET A 121 3.15 17.58 -5.80
CA MET A 121 3.41 16.16 -5.67
C MET A 121 4.33 15.80 -4.50
N VAL A 122 4.25 14.56 -4.07
CA VAL A 122 5.20 13.92 -3.15
C VAL A 122 5.84 12.75 -3.87
N THR A 123 7.17 12.70 -3.92
CA THR A 123 7.91 11.54 -4.43
C THR A 123 8.60 10.79 -3.30
N TYR A 124 8.67 9.47 -3.41
CA TYR A 124 9.33 8.62 -2.41
C TYR A 124 9.68 7.26 -3.02
N ARG A 125 10.64 6.57 -2.40
CA ARG A 125 11.02 5.20 -2.77
C ARG A 125 10.45 4.21 -1.76
N ALA A 126 9.78 3.16 -2.23
CA ALA A 126 9.19 2.15 -1.34
C ALA A 126 9.20 0.76 -2.01
N PRO A 127 9.00 -0.33 -1.23
CA PRO A 127 8.81 -1.65 -1.79
C PRO A 127 7.67 -1.71 -2.81
N GLN A 128 7.85 -2.48 -3.87
CA GLN A 128 6.82 -2.81 -4.83
C GLN A 128 5.95 -3.95 -4.29
N PRO A 129 4.60 -3.84 -4.34
CA PRO A 129 3.70 -4.94 -4.03
C PRO A 129 4.00 -6.15 -4.91
N ARG A 130 4.21 -7.29 -4.28
CA ARG A 130 4.31 -8.61 -4.90
C ARG A 130 2.97 -9.31 -4.75
N ILE A 131 2.42 -9.80 -5.85
CA ILE A 131 1.24 -10.67 -5.84
C ILE A 131 1.76 -12.10 -5.93
N VAL A 132 1.52 -12.90 -4.90
CA VAL A 132 1.77 -14.35 -4.95
C VAL A 132 0.42 -15.04 -4.98
N THR A 133 0.12 -15.68 -6.11
CA THR A 133 -1.08 -16.51 -6.27
C THR A 133 -0.72 -17.93 -5.85
N ALA A 134 -1.23 -18.38 -4.70
CA ALA A 134 -1.05 -19.76 -4.29
C ALA A 134 -1.94 -20.68 -5.15
N GLY A 135 -1.33 -21.50 -6.01
CA GLY A 135 -2.01 -22.61 -6.70
C GLY A 135 -2.11 -22.55 -8.24
N GLY A 136 -1.29 -21.77 -8.93
CA GLY A 136 -1.23 -21.79 -10.40
C GLY A 136 0.16 -22.20 -10.90
N PRO A 137 0.28 -23.21 -11.79
CA PRO A 137 1.56 -23.49 -12.43
C PRO A 137 1.87 -22.34 -13.41
N GLY A 138 2.83 -21.48 -13.05
CA GLY A 138 3.35 -20.45 -13.97
C GLY A 138 3.26 -18.98 -13.55
N GLY A 139 2.99 -18.66 -12.28
CA GLY A 139 2.97 -17.26 -11.81
C GLY A 139 4.34 -16.61 -11.63
N ALA A 140 5.22 -16.70 -12.63
CA ALA A 140 6.43 -15.89 -12.69
C ALA A 140 6.10 -14.52 -13.29
N ALA A 141 6.48 -13.48 -12.56
CA ALA A 141 6.93 -12.16 -13.02
C ALA A 141 6.44 -11.60 -14.37
N GLY A 142 5.94 -10.35 -14.32
CA GLY A 142 6.10 -9.41 -15.43
C GLY A 142 4.79 -8.84 -15.95
N GLY A 143 4.65 -7.52 -15.88
CA GLY A 143 3.59 -6.80 -16.55
C GLY A 143 3.69 -6.91 -18.08
N GLY A 144 2.53 -6.88 -18.72
CA GLY A 144 2.39 -6.78 -20.18
C GLY A 144 1.01 -7.26 -20.62
N PRO A 145 0.28 -6.51 -21.45
CA PRO A 145 -1.04 -6.92 -21.92
C PRO A 145 -0.88 -7.87 -23.10
N GLN A 146 -1.38 -9.11 -23.00
CA GLN A 146 -1.51 -9.96 -24.19
C GLN A 146 -2.94 -10.42 -24.42
N MET A 147 -3.36 -10.06 -25.63
CA MET A 147 -4.62 -10.30 -26.31
C MET A 147 -5.08 -11.75 -26.33
N GLY A 148 -6.41 -11.87 -26.40
CA GLY A 148 -7.05 -12.52 -27.54
C GLY A 148 -7.35 -14.01 -27.38
N THR A 149 -8.63 -14.34 -27.25
CA THR A 149 -9.12 -15.68 -27.59
C THR A 149 -10.41 -15.55 -28.42
N THR A 150 -10.24 -15.46 -29.73
CA THR A 150 -11.19 -15.99 -30.69
C THR A 150 -11.05 -17.52 -30.74
N GLY A 151 -12.15 -18.21 -31.05
CA GLY A 151 -12.09 -19.54 -31.67
C GLY A 151 -12.33 -20.72 -30.72
N GLY A 152 -13.37 -21.49 -31.04
CA GLY A 152 -13.88 -22.58 -30.24
C GLY A 152 -12.98 -23.82 -30.19
N ALA A 153 -13.01 -24.50 -29.06
CA ALA A 153 -12.58 -25.87 -28.90
C ALA A 153 -13.53 -26.59 -27.91
N ARG A 154 -13.78 -27.87 -28.19
CA ARG A 154 -14.72 -28.78 -27.52
C ARG A 154 -14.61 -28.76 -25.98
N PRO A 155 -15.70 -29.05 -25.24
CA PRO A 155 -15.61 -29.22 -23.79
C PRO A 155 -14.74 -30.44 -23.46
N ALA A 156 -13.54 -30.20 -22.94
CA ALA A 156 -12.74 -31.23 -22.30
C ALA A 156 -13.46 -31.70 -21.02
N ALA A 157 -13.35 -32.99 -20.71
CA ALA A 157 -13.84 -33.54 -19.45
C ALA A 157 -13.29 -32.75 -18.25
N PRO A 158 -14.07 -32.59 -17.16
CA PRO A 158 -13.57 -31.88 -15.98
C PRO A 158 -12.29 -32.57 -15.49
N PRO A 159 -11.22 -31.81 -15.19
CA PRO A 159 -9.98 -32.40 -14.69
C PRO A 159 -10.27 -33.19 -13.41
N THR A 160 -9.72 -34.40 -13.33
CA THR A 160 -9.79 -35.20 -12.11
C THR A 160 -9.18 -34.39 -10.96
N PRO A 161 -9.88 -34.28 -9.80
CA PRO A 161 -9.35 -33.56 -8.67
C PRO A 161 -8.04 -34.23 -8.23
N PRO A 162 -6.99 -33.45 -7.92
CA PRO A 162 -5.69 -34.00 -7.55
C PRO A 162 -5.82 -34.89 -6.31
N THR A 163 -5.06 -35.98 -6.30
CA THR A 163 -4.98 -36.93 -5.18
C THR A 163 -4.46 -36.24 -3.92
N GLU A 164 -4.71 -36.82 -2.74
CA GLU A 164 -4.27 -36.23 -1.47
C GLU A 164 -2.73 -36.06 -1.40
N GLU A 165 -1.99 -36.99 -2.00
CA GLU A 165 -0.53 -36.93 -2.08
C GLU A 165 -0.04 -35.80 -3.01
N GLU A 166 -0.70 -35.60 -4.16
CA GLU A 166 -0.40 -34.49 -5.07
C GLU A 166 -0.76 -33.14 -4.45
N ARG A 167 -1.86 -33.05 -3.70
CA ARG A 167 -2.23 -31.85 -2.93
C ARG A 167 -1.18 -31.53 -1.87
N ARG A 168 -0.66 -32.54 -1.19
CA ARG A 168 0.40 -32.36 -0.19
C ARG A 168 1.69 -31.85 -0.82
N LYS A 169 2.14 -32.47 -1.92
CA LYS A 169 3.35 -32.02 -2.66
C LYS A 169 3.20 -30.58 -3.18
N MET A 170 2.04 -30.24 -3.75
CA MET A 170 1.77 -28.87 -4.20
C MET A 170 1.80 -27.84 -3.06
N ARG A 171 1.32 -28.20 -1.86
CA ARG A 171 1.42 -27.34 -0.66
C ARG A 171 2.86 -27.16 -0.21
N GLU A 172 3.61 -28.25 -0.11
CA GLU A 172 5.03 -28.22 0.29
C GLU A 172 5.88 -27.40 -0.69
N GLU A 173 5.62 -27.52 -2.00
CA GLU A 173 6.29 -26.74 -3.05
C GLU A 173 5.87 -25.26 -2.99
N ALA A 174 4.58 -24.96 -2.83
CA ALA A 174 4.11 -23.59 -2.66
C ALA A 174 4.69 -22.92 -1.40
N ASP A 175 4.79 -23.64 -0.30
CA ASP A 175 5.41 -23.17 0.95
C ASP A 175 6.91 -22.90 0.75
N ARG A 176 7.62 -23.78 0.05
CA ARG A 176 9.03 -23.59 -0.29
C ARG A 176 9.22 -22.36 -1.18
N GLN A 177 8.39 -22.20 -2.20
CA GLN A 177 8.42 -21.05 -3.11
C GLN A 177 8.13 -19.75 -2.34
N LEU A 178 7.16 -19.76 -1.43
CA LEU A 178 6.87 -18.63 -0.54
C LEU A 178 8.06 -18.30 0.36
N GLN A 179 8.72 -19.30 0.95
CA GLN A 179 9.91 -19.09 1.78
C GLN A 179 11.09 -18.51 0.98
N GLU A 180 11.30 -18.98 -0.25
CA GLU A 180 12.35 -18.45 -1.12
C GLU A 180 12.04 -17.00 -1.53
N LEU A 181 10.80 -16.70 -1.92
CA LEU A 181 10.35 -15.34 -2.25
C LEU A 181 10.41 -14.39 -1.04
N GLN A 182 10.23 -14.90 0.18
CA GLN A 182 10.36 -14.14 1.43
C GLN A 182 11.83 -13.78 1.75
N LYS A 183 12.79 -14.61 1.34
CA LYS A 183 14.23 -14.36 1.53
C LYS A 183 14.76 -13.31 0.56
N GLN A 184 14.14 -13.16 -0.61
CA GLN A 184 14.55 -12.14 -1.58
C GLN A 184 14.15 -10.74 -1.09
N PRO A 185 15.09 -9.77 -1.02
CA PRO A 185 14.78 -8.41 -0.62
C PRO A 185 13.69 -7.82 -1.54
N PRO A 186 12.74 -7.02 -1.02
CA PRO A 186 11.71 -6.40 -1.84
C PRO A 186 12.33 -5.58 -2.98
N ALA A 187 11.75 -5.68 -4.17
CA ALA A 187 12.08 -4.76 -5.25
C ALA A 187 11.60 -3.36 -4.82
N MET A 188 12.46 -2.36 -4.93
CA MET A 188 12.11 -0.98 -4.62
C MET A 188 11.66 -0.27 -5.90
N ALA A 189 10.60 0.51 -5.80
CA ALA A 189 10.11 1.34 -6.88
C ALA A 189 9.98 2.80 -6.41
N ASP A 190 10.09 3.72 -7.36
CA ASP A 190 9.79 5.12 -7.14
C ASP A 190 8.28 5.34 -7.28
N TYR A 191 7.72 6.06 -6.33
CA TYR A 191 6.31 6.42 -6.26
C TYR A 191 6.16 7.93 -6.32
N THR A 192 5.07 8.36 -6.93
CA THR A 192 4.65 9.76 -6.95
C THR A 192 3.19 9.85 -6.56
N LEU A 193 2.88 10.70 -5.58
CA LEU A 193 1.53 11.17 -5.29
C LEU A 193 1.36 12.54 -5.93
N TYR A 194 0.38 12.70 -6.82
CA TYR A 194 0.00 13.98 -7.42
C TYR A 194 -1.23 14.54 -6.72
N PHE A 195 -1.24 15.85 -6.50
CA PHE A 195 -2.32 16.60 -5.86
C PHE A 195 -2.80 17.68 -6.82
N GLU A 196 -4.05 17.53 -7.27
CA GLU A 196 -4.59 18.28 -8.39
C GLU A 196 -5.98 18.86 -8.04
N ASP A 197 -6.39 19.85 -8.83
CA ASP A 197 -7.70 20.51 -8.72
C ASP A 197 -7.97 21.02 -7.30
N TRP A 198 -7.14 21.94 -6.83
CA TRP A 198 -7.27 22.51 -5.50
C TRP A 198 -8.49 23.45 -5.41
N GLN A 199 -9.42 23.15 -4.51
CA GLN A 199 -10.64 23.93 -4.30
C GLN A 199 -10.87 24.25 -2.83
N ASP A 200 -11.61 25.32 -2.54
CA ASP A 200 -11.98 25.66 -1.17
C ASP A 200 -13.04 24.68 -0.62
N GLY A 201 -12.86 24.22 0.61
CA GLY A 201 -13.85 23.47 1.37
C GLY A 201 -13.78 23.84 2.84
N ASP A 202 -14.90 24.27 3.42
CA ASP A 202 -15.01 24.72 4.82
C ASP A 202 -13.84 25.63 5.30
N GLY A 203 -13.39 26.54 4.45
CA GLY A 203 -12.38 27.55 4.77
C GLY A 203 -10.91 27.15 4.56
N ILE A 204 -10.62 25.95 4.05
CA ILE A 204 -9.26 25.51 3.68
C ILE A 204 -9.24 24.92 2.26
N LYS A 205 -8.08 24.98 1.60
CA LYS A 205 -7.92 24.40 0.26
C LYS A 205 -7.70 22.90 0.32
N PHE A 206 -8.35 22.20 -0.60
CA PHE A 206 -8.39 20.75 -0.67
C PHE A 206 -8.11 20.26 -2.09
N PRO A 207 -7.21 19.27 -2.26
CA PRO A 207 -7.02 18.64 -3.56
C PRO A 207 -8.25 17.77 -3.85
N ARG A 208 -8.89 17.99 -5.00
CA ARG A 208 -10.09 17.25 -5.38
C ARG A 208 -9.75 16.00 -6.17
N LYS A 209 -8.55 15.95 -6.73
CA LYS A 209 -8.00 14.79 -7.41
C LYS A 209 -6.62 14.45 -6.83
N ILE A 210 -6.45 13.19 -6.45
CA ILE A 210 -5.18 12.68 -5.95
C ILE A 210 -4.84 11.42 -6.76
N ARG A 211 -3.65 11.36 -7.36
CA ARG A 211 -3.21 10.19 -8.14
C ARG A 211 -1.95 9.60 -7.55
N ARG A 212 -1.86 8.28 -7.50
CA ARG A 212 -0.64 7.56 -7.14
C ARG A 212 -0.06 6.84 -8.34
N ALA A 213 1.14 7.21 -8.73
CA ALA A 213 1.92 6.51 -9.75
C ALA A 213 3.04 5.68 -9.12
N MET A 214 3.37 4.57 -9.77
CA MET A 214 4.52 3.71 -9.48
C MET A 214 5.32 3.56 -10.77
N ALA A 215 6.62 3.85 -10.73
CA ALA A 215 7.49 3.79 -11.92
C ALA A 215 6.88 4.56 -13.13
N GLY A 216 6.32 5.74 -12.87
CA GLY A 216 5.68 6.60 -13.87
C GLY A 216 4.28 6.17 -14.33
N THR A 217 3.79 4.99 -13.93
CA THR A 217 2.46 4.50 -14.32
C THR A 217 1.46 4.75 -13.20
N THR A 218 0.33 5.39 -13.51
CA THR A 218 -0.74 5.60 -12.53
C THR A 218 -1.31 4.25 -12.08
N SER A 219 -1.26 4.01 -10.77
CA SER A 219 -1.73 2.78 -10.12
C SER A 219 -3.08 2.97 -9.41
N GLU A 220 -3.32 4.16 -8.88
CA GLU A 220 -4.56 4.53 -8.19
C GLU A 220 -4.90 6.00 -8.46
N GLU A 221 -6.19 6.30 -8.50
CA GLU A 221 -6.73 7.65 -8.60
C GLU A 221 -7.91 7.79 -7.63
N TRP A 222 -7.91 8.87 -6.87
CA TRP A 222 -8.98 9.24 -5.95
C TRP A 222 -9.60 10.56 -6.40
N THR A 223 -10.92 10.57 -6.47
CA THR A 223 -11.71 11.79 -6.63
C THR A 223 -12.42 12.08 -5.32
N VAL A 224 -12.08 13.19 -4.69
CA VAL A 224 -12.81 13.68 -3.52
C VAL A 224 -14.04 14.38 -4.05
N THR A 225 -15.24 14.05 -3.58
CA THR A 225 -16.52 14.64 -4.06
C THR A 225 -17.14 15.60 -3.05
N LYS A 226 -16.84 15.40 -1.76
CA LYS A 226 -17.33 16.22 -0.67
C LYS A 226 -16.29 16.25 0.44
N VAL A 227 -16.09 17.42 1.02
CA VAL A 227 -15.29 17.59 2.22
C VAL A 227 -16.16 18.22 3.30
N LYS A 228 -16.01 17.76 4.53
CA LYS A 228 -16.56 18.40 5.71
C LYS A 228 -15.45 18.48 6.75
N VAL A 229 -15.15 19.69 7.20
CA VAL A 229 -14.12 19.95 8.21
C VAL A 229 -14.76 19.90 9.59
N ASN A 230 -14.04 19.32 10.55
CA ASN A 230 -14.47 19.14 11.93
C ASN A 230 -15.91 18.59 12.09
N PRO A 231 -16.31 17.54 11.35
CA PRO A 231 -17.58 16.89 11.64
C PRO A 231 -17.54 16.23 13.01
N THR A 232 -18.69 16.09 13.65
CA THR A 232 -18.81 15.16 14.78
C THR A 232 -18.58 13.75 14.28
N ILE A 233 -17.57 13.06 14.82
CA ILE A 233 -17.25 11.66 14.48
C ILE A 233 -17.53 10.81 15.71
N ASP A 234 -18.28 9.71 15.53
CA ASP A 234 -18.49 8.72 16.59
C ASP A 234 -17.16 8.00 16.91
N PRO A 235 -16.60 8.14 18.13
CA PRO A 235 -15.35 7.51 18.51
C PRO A 235 -15.38 5.98 18.39
N LYS A 236 -16.56 5.36 18.47
CA LYS A 236 -16.72 3.89 18.37
C LYS A 236 -16.28 3.34 17.01
N LYS A 237 -16.24 4.18 15.96
CA LYS A 237 -15.74 3.76 14.63
C LYS A 237 -14.24 3.43 14.63
N PHE A 238 -13.51 3.90 15.64
CA PHE A 238 -12.09 3.65 15.83
C PHE A 238 -11.83 2.64 16.96
N ALA A 239 -12.87 1.98 17.48
CA ALA A 239 -12.68 0.91 18.44
C ALA A 239 -12.06 -0.32 17.75
N VAL A 240 -11.07 -0.93 18.38
CA VAL A 240 -10.57 -2.25 17.97
C VAL A 240 -11.65 -3.25 18.36
N GLU A 241 -12.15 -4.04 17.40
CA GLU A 241 -13.09 -5.12 17.71
C GLU A 241 -12.41 -6.10 18.69
N GLY A 242 -13.06 -6.35 19.84
CA GLY A 242 -12.60 -7.30 20.86
C GLY A 242 -12.50 -8.72 20.33
#